data_AF-A0A537ZW06-F1
#
_entry.id   AF-A0A537ZW06-F1
#
_cell.length_a   1.000
_cell.length_b   1.000
_cell.length_c   1.000
_cell.angle_alpha   90.00
_cell.angle_beta   90.00
_cell.angle_gamma   90.00
#
_symmetry.space_group_name_H-M   'P 1'
#
loop_
_entity.id
_entity.type
_entity.pdbx_description
1 polymer ?
#
loop_
_entity_poly.entity_id
_entity_poly.type
_entity_poly.pdbx_seq_one_letter_code
_entity_poly.pdbx_strand_id
1 'polypeptide(L)'
;RDHELARLRTLLLIAGPLALLLASFAGYELARAALRPVNRMRERAERITESELSERLPVPSQRDEIAALGHTLNAMLDRLERAVARERRLVSERSTLR
;
A
#
# COMPACT_ATOMS: atom_id res chain seq x y z
N ARG A 1 -32.67 41.72 17.19
CA ARG A 1 -31.44 41.69 16.36
C ARG A 1 -30.29 41.00 17.10
N ASP A 2 -29.90 41.40 18.31
CA ASP A 2 -28.74 40.79 19.02
C ASP A 2 -28.91 39.30 19.39
N HIS A 3 -30.12 38.87 19.75
CA HIS A 3 -30.43 37.47 20.06
C HIS A 3 -30.33 36.54 18.84
N GLU A 4 -30.58 37.05 17.63
CA GLU A 4 -30.44 36.25 16.40
C GLU A 4 -28.96 36.06 16.06
N LEU A 5 -28.14 37.11 16.23
CA LEU A 5 -26.69 37.04 16.08
C LEU A 5 -26.06 36.08 17.10
N ALA A 6 -26.53 36.10 18.35
CA ALA A 6 -26.06 35.17 19.39
C ALA A 6 -26.38 33.70 19.05
N ARG A 7 -27.60 33.41 18.56
CA ARG A 7 -27.96 32.05 18.12
C ARG A 7 -27.13 31.57 16.94
N LEU A 8 -26.96 32.41 15.91
CA LEU A 8 -26.13 32.07 14.76
C LEU A 8 -24.68 31.81 15.18
N ARG A 9 -24.13 32.64 16.08
CA ARG A 9 -22.79 32.46 16.64
C ARG A 9 -22.66 31.13 17.38
N THR A 10 -23.59 30.80 18.27
CA THR A 10 -23.56 29.52 19.01
C THR A 10 -23.67 28.34 18.06
N LEU A 11 -24.54 28.42 17.04
CA LEU A 11 -24.69 27.37 16.06
C LEU A 11 -23.40 27.17 15.27
N LEU A 12 -22.75 28.24 14.81
CA LEU A 12 -21.46 28.15 14.10
C LEU A 12 -20.33 27.61 14.99
N LEU A 13 -20.29 28.00 16.26
CA LEU A 13 -19.28 27.53 17.22
C LEU A 13 -19.41 26.02 17.53
N ILE A 14 -20.59 25.42 17.32
CA ILE A 14 -20.81 23.99 17.53
C ILE A 14 -20.72 23.24 16.20
N ALA A 15 -21.46 23.71 15.19
CA ALA A 15 -21.56 23.07 13.88
C ALA A 15 -20.23 23.10 13.12
N GLY A 16 -19.45 24.18 13.23
CA GLY A 16 -18.16 24.32 12.56
C GLY A 16 -17.16 23.24 13.01
N PRO A 17 -16.82 23.16 14.31
CA PRO A 17 -15.95 22.11 14.82
C PRO A 17 -16.51 20.70 14.59
N LEU A 18 -17.83 20.50 14.73
CA LEU A 18 -18.44 19.20 14.47
C LEU A 18 -18.27 18.79 12.99
N ALA A 19 -18.52 19.69 12.05
CA ALA A 19 -18.31 19.43 10.63
C ALA A 19 -16.83 19.16 10.31
N LEU A 20 -15.91 19.90 10.94
CA LEU A 20 -14.46 19.69 10.80
C LEU A 20 -14.05 18.30 11.30
N LEU A 21 -14.55 17.88 12.46
CA LEU A 21 -14.29 16.56 13.03
C LEU A 21 -14.83 15.45 12.12
N LEU A 22 -16.05 15.58 11.63
CA LEU A 22 -16.65 14.62 10.72
C LEU A 22 -15.89 14.53 9.39
N ALA A 23 -15.52 15.67 8.81
CA ALA A 23 -14.74 15.72 7.58
C ALA A 23 -13.34 15.11 7.78
N SER A 24 -12.68 15.41 8.90
CA SER A 24 -11.37 14.85 9.25
C SER A 24 -11.45 13.34 9.44
N PHE A 25 -12.47 12.85 10.14
CA PHE A 25 -12.70 11.44 10.36
C PHE A 25 -12.99 10.69 9.04
N ALA A 26 -13.88 11.24 8.21
CA ALA A 26 -14.19 10.67 6.90
C ALA A 26 -12.95 10.63 5.99
N GLY A 27 -12.19 11.72 5.93
CA GLY A 27 -10.94 11.78 5.16
C GLY A 27 -9.90 10.78 5.65
N TYR A 28 -9.77 10.61 6.97
CA TYR A 28 -8.88 9.63 7.57
C TYR A 28 -9.24 8.19 7.21
N GLU A 29 -10.52 7.83 7.32
CA GLU A 29 -11.01 6.49 6.98
C GLU A 29 -10.84 6.20 5.48
N LEU A 30 -11.12 7.18 4.62
CA LEU A 30 -10.89 7.07 3.18
C LEU A 30 -9.41 6.85 2.85
N ALA A 31 -8.50 7.64 3.44
CA ALA A 31 -7.06 7.48 3.23
C ALA A 31 -6.56 6.11 3.72
N ARG A 32 -7.03 5.67 4.90
CA ARG A 32 -6.71 4.35 5.46
C ARG A 32 -7.19 3.22 4.56
N ALA A 33 -8.39 3.32 4.01
CA ALA A 33 -8.94 2.34 3.08
C ALA A 33 -8.13 2.29 1.77
N ALA A 34 -7.78 3.45 1.20
CA ALA A 34 -7.00 3.56 -0.03
C ALA A 34 -5.58 2.99 0.12
N LEU A 35 -4.94 3.16 1.28
CA LEU A 35 -3.58 2.65 1.53
C LEU A 35 -3.54 1.20 2.02
N ARG A 36 -4.68 0.59 2.35
CA ARG A 36 -4.75 -0.81 2.80
C ARG A 36 -4.07 -1.81 1.85
N PRO A 37 -4.20 -1.72 0.51
CA PRO A 37 -3.54 -2.66 -0.39
C PRO A 37 -2.02 -2.50 -0.40
N VAL A 38 -1.52 -1.27 -0.22
CA VAL A 38 -0.07 -1.00 -0.10
C VAL A 38 0.50 -1.70 1.13
N ASN A 39 -0.18 -1.64 2.27
CA ASN A 39 0.25 -2.36 3.47
C ASN A 39 0.29 -3.88 3.27
N ARG A 40 -0.70 -4.45 2.55
CA ARG A 40 -0.70 -5.89 2.22
C ARG A 40 0.47 -6.27 1.32
N MET A 41 0.79 -5.43 0.33
CA MET A 41 1.96 -5.63 -0.53
C MET A 41 3.26 -5.55 0.29
N ARG A 42 3.39 -4.57 1.18
CA ARG A 42 4.54 -4.43 2.10
C ARG A 42 4.72 -5.67 2.97
N GLU A 43 3.67 -6.10 3.67
CA GLU A 43 3.69 -7.29 4.52
C GLU A 43 4.05 -8.54 3.72
N ARG A 44 3.59 -8.64 2.46
CA ARG A 44 3.95 -9.76 1.60
C ARG A 44 5.41 -9.70 1.19
N ALA A 45 5.91 -8.53 0.80
CA ALA A 45 7.29 -8.31 0.42
C ALA A 45 8.26 -8.63 1.56
N GLU A 46 7.93 -8.25 2.81
CA GLU A 46 8.71 -8.57 4.01
C GLU A 46 8.88 -10.08 4.24
N ARG A 47 7.97 -10.91 3.72
CA ARG A 47 8.04 -12.37 3.83
C ARG A 47 8.73 -13.05 2.64
N ILE A 48 8.90 -12.35 1.51
CA ILE A 48 9.52 -12.97 0.34
C ILE A 48 11.03 -13.09 0.59
N THR A 49 11.51 -14.32 0.62
CA THR A 49 12.93 -14.66 0.75
C THR A 49 13.54 -14.99 -0.62
N GLU A 50 14.88 -15.04 -0.73
CA GLU A 50 15.56 -15.46 -1.96
C GLU A 50 15.16 -16.88 -2.42
N SER A 51 14.76 -17.75 -1.48
CA SER A 51 14.23 -19.09 -1.77
C SER A 51 12.78 -19.10 -2.25
N GLU A 52 12.03 -18.03 -2.01
CA GLU A 52 10.59 -17.93 -2.26
C GLU A 52 10.26 -16.83 -3.27
N LEU A 53 11.25 -16.44 -4.09
CA LEU A 53 11.09 -15.45 -5.17
C LEU A 53 10.05 -15.83 -6.23
N SER A 54 9.54 -17.06 -6.24
CA SER A 54 8.41 -17.52 -7.07
C SER A 54 7.05 -17.04 -6.54
N GLU A 55 6.98 -16.60 -5.30
CA GLU A 55 5.81 -15.97 -4.73
C GLU A 55 5.61 -14.56 -5.31
N ARG A 56 4.36 -14.09 -5.36
CA ARG A 56 4.01 -12.79 -5.95
C ARG A 56 3.25 -11.92 -4.96
N LEU A 57 3.39 -10.60 -5.11
CA LEU A 57 2.63 -9.61 -4.37
C LEU A 57 1.17 -9.63 -4.83
N PRO A 58 0.20 -9.51 -3.89
CA PRO A 58 -1.20 -9.42 -4.24
C PRO A 58 -1.48 -8.12 -4.99
N VAL A 59 -1.97 -8.22 -6.22
CA VAL A 59 -2.37 -7.06 -7.01
C VAL A 59 -3.87 -6.81 -6.81
N PRO A 60 -4.30 -5.60 -6.42
CA PRO A 60 -5.71 -5.24 -6.33
C PRO A 60 -6.42 -5.42 -7.68
N SER A 61 -7.70 -5.77 -7.65
CA SER A 61 -8.52 -5.85 -8.87
C SER A 61 -8.87 -4.48 -9.47
N GLN A 62 -8.73 -3.41 -8.68
CA GLN A 62 -8.94 -2.05 -9.15
C GLN A 62 -7.83 -1.67 -10.14
N ARG A 63 -8.19 -1.10 -11.29
CA ARG A 63 -7.22 -0.70 -12.32
C ARG A 63 -6.72 0.73 -12.09
N ASP A 64 -6.08 0.93 -10.94
CA ASP A 64 -5.53 2.21 -10.50
C ASP A 64 -3.98 2.17 -10.42
N GLU A 65 -3.40 3.28 -9.95
CA GLU A 65 -1.95 3.44 -9.76
C GLU A 65 -1.37 2.41 -8.79
N ILE A 66 -2.16 1.94 -7.80
CA ILE A 66 -1.72 0.95 -6.83
C ILE A 66 -1.60 -0.42 -7.50
N ALA A 67 -2.55 -0.80 -8.37
CA ALA A 67 -2.41 -2.02 -9.16
C ALA A 67 -1.26 -1.94 -10.16
N ALA A 68 -1.05 -0.80 -10.82
CA ALA A 68 0.10 -0.57 -11.69
C ALA A 68 1.43 -0.76 -10.94
N LEU A 69 1.52 -0.25 -9.71
CA LEU A 69 2.68 -0.48 -8.83
C LEU A 69 2.84 -1.96 -8.51
N GLY A 70 1.76 -2.66 -8.13
CA GLY A 70 1.80 -4.10 -7.84
C GLY A 70 2.32 -4.93 -9.01
N HIS A 71 1.87 -4.63 -10.24
CA HIS A 71 2.40 -5.25 -11.45
C HIS A 71 3.89 -4.96 -11.68
N THR A 72 4.31 -3.71 -11.48
CA THR A 72 5.71 -3.29 -11.63
C THR A 72 6.63 -4.01 -10.63
N LEU A 73 6.21 -4.12 -9.38
CA LEU A 73 6.95 -4.83 -8.33
C LEU A 73 7.04 -6.33 -8.61
N ASN A 74 5.94 -6.96 -9.08
CA ASN A 74 5.98 -8.36 -9.50
C ASN A 74 6.93 -8.59 -10.69
N ALA A 75 6.97 -7.67 -11.65
CA ALA A 75 7.94 -7.74 -12.75
C ALA A 75 9.40 -7.57 -12.27
N MET A 76 9.64 -6.83 -11.18
CA MET A 76 10.95 -6.79 -10.52
C MET A 76 11.29 -8.12 -9.85
N LEU A 77 10.34 -8.74 -9.14
CA LEU A 77 10.51 -10.07 -8.54
C LEU A 77 10.87 -11.12 -9.60
N ASP A 78 10.21 -11.10 -10.76
CA ASP A 78 10.55 -11.98 -11.89
C ASP A 78 12.00 -11.82 -12.36
N ARG A 79 12.52 -10.59 -12.33
CA ARG A 79 13.92 -10.31 -12.72
C ARG A 79 14.89 -10.83 -11.67
N LEU A 80 14.57 -10.67 -10.38
CA LEU A 80 15.36 -11.19 -9.27
C LEU A 80 15.41 -12.72 -9.28
N GLU A 81 14.28 -13.38 -9.47
CA GLU A 81 14.19 -14.84 -9.58
C GLU A 81 15.11 -15.36 -10.69
N ARG A 82 15.07 -14.73 -11.87
CA ARG A 82 15.98 -15.08 -12.99
C ARG A 82 17.45 -14.82 -12.66
N ALA A 83 17.78 -13.80 -11.87
CA ALA A 83 19.15 -13.51 -11.49
C ALA A 83 19.70 -14.57 -10.51
N VAL A 84 18.95 -14.87 -9.45
CA VAL A 84 19.31 -15.90 -8.46
C VAL A 84 19.40 -17.28 -9.11
N ALA A 85 18.48 -17.61 -10.03
CA ALA A 85 18.53 -18.86 -10.77
C ALA A 85 19.77 -19.01 -11.68
N ARG A 86 20.37 -17.90 -12.15
CA ARG A 86 21.64 -17.94 -12.88
C ARG A 86 22.82 -18.15 -11.94
N GLU A 87 22.84 -17.44 -10.81
CA GLU A 87 23.90 -17.56 -9.81
C GLU A 87 24.01 -19.00 -9.27
N ARG A 88 22.87 -19.62 -8.93
CA ARG A 88 22.83 -21.01 -8.46
C ARG A 88 23.39 -22.01 -9.47
N ARG A 89 23.14 -21.81 -10.78
CA ARG A 89 23.70 -22.68 -11.83
C ARG A 89 25.21 -22.60 -11.88
N LEU A 90 25.77 -21.39 -11.83
CA LEU A 90 27.23 -21.18 -11.84
C LEU A 90 27.91 -21.81 -10.61
N VAL A 91 27.30 -21.69 -9.42
CA VAL A 91 27.81 -22.35 -8.21
C VAL A 91 27.76 -23.87 -8.35
N SER A 92 26.65 -24.40 -8.89
CA SER A 92 26.51 -25.86 -9.08
C SER A 92 27.52 -26.43 -10.07
N GLU A 93 27.76 -25.77 -11.20
CA GLU A 93 28.74 -26.16 -12.22
C GLU A 93 30.17 -26.19 -11.68
N ARG A 94 30.52 -25.28 -10.76
CA ARG A 94 31.84 -25.26 -10.12
C ARG A 94 32.02 -26.34 -9.06
N SER A 95 30.93 -26.77 -8.42
CA SER A 95 30.96 -27.81 -7.39
C SER A 95 31.08 -29.22 -7.97
N THR A 96 30.52 -29.48 -9.16
CA THR A 96 30.62 -30.78 -9.84
C THR A 96 31.93 -30.99 -10.60
N LEU A 97 32.72 -29.94 -10.80
CA LEU A 97 34.03 -29.98 -11.47
C LEU A 97 35.21 -30.13 -10.49
N ARG A 98 34.93 -30.27 -9.18
CA ARG A 98 35.90 -30.58 -8.12
C ARG A 98 35.63 -31.97 -7.56
#